data_AF-A0A7L4GL16-F1
#
_entry.id   AF-A0A7L4GL16-F1
#
_cell.length_a   1.000
_cell.length_b   1.000
_cell.length_c   1.000
_cell.angle_alpha   90.00
_cell.angle_beta   90.00
_cell.angle_gamma   90.00
#
_symmetry.space_group_name_H-M   'P 1'
#
loop_
_entity.id
_entity.type
_entity.pdbx_description
1 polymer ?
#
loop_
_entity_poly.entity_id
_entity_poly.type
_entity_poly.pdbx_seq_one_letter_code
_entity_poly.pdbx_strand_id
1 'polypeptide(L)'
;PSPLEIQRQREARRRALARKHAKEQMQPRTPEPVEGREHVHVQTELYLEEISDRVIEVDTGCQTDAFLDRPPTPFFIPAKTGKDLATQIEEGELFDFDIEVKPILEVLIGKTAEQALLEVMEEEELAQLWARQRAYAELRNAELAEVQRLEEQDRRYREEKERRKIQHKQLLQKQKETTEKIAARAFAQRYLTDLIPSVFNNLRESGFFYDPIERDIETEFLPWLMKEVEETLERKALGRTVLDSLICTVVKNRLDAFSHKPQSDQTEAPAEEPRPTDAELQVASETDAADQPVTEKEETDQPVTEKEETDQPVTEKEETDQPVTEKEETD
;
A
#
# COMPACT_ATOMS: atom_id res chain seq x y z
N PRO A 1 -41.61 40.87 -104.36
CA PRO A 1 -40.72 41.73 -103.54
C PRO A 1 -40.04 40.91 -102.45
N SER A 2 -38.72 41.06 -102.28
CA SER A 2 -37.95 40.21 -101.36
C SER A 2 -38.32 40.48 -99.88
N PRO A 3 -38.29 39.48 -98.98
CA PRO A 3 -38.68 39.66 -97.57
C PRO A 3 -37.85 40.76 -96.86
N LEU A 4 -36.60 40.93 -97.27
CA LEU A 4 -35.67 41.94 -96.74
C LEU A 4 -36.02 43.37 -97.16
N GLU A 5 -36.57 43.56 -98.36
CA GLU A 5 -37.02 44.90 -98.82
C GLU A 5 -38.25 45.39 -98.04
N ILE A 6 -39.17 44.48 -97.68
CA ILE A 6 -40.37 44.81 -96.90
C ILE A 6 -39.99 45.22 -95.46
N GLN A 7 -38.99 44.55 -94.88
CA GLN A 7 -38.48 44.86 -93.55
C GLN A 7 -37.76 46.22 -93.52
N ARG A 8 -36.93 46.50 -94.54
CA ARG A 8 -36.26 47.80 -94.73
C ARG A 8 -37.24 48.94 -94.97
N GLN A 9 -38.33 48.72 -95.71
CA GLN A 9 -39.38 49.72 -95.91
C GLN A 9 -40.16 50.02 -94.61
N ARG A 10 -40.45 48.99 -93.79
CA ARG A 10 -41.09 49.19 -92.48
C ARG A 10 -40.20 49.96 -91.51
N GLU A 11 -38.90 49.66 -91.49
CA GLU A 11 -37.95 50.37 -90.64
C GLU A 11 -37.73 51.83 -91.10
N ALA A 12 -37.64 52.06 -92.42
CA ALA A 12 -37.56 53.40 -92.99
C ALA A 12 -38.83 54.23 -92.67
N ARG A 13 -40.01 53.61 -92.71
CA ARG A 13 -41.28 54.26 -92.35
C ARG A 13 -41.33 54.58 -90.85
N ARG A 14 -40.85 53.68 -89.98
CA ARG A 14 -40.73 53.93 -88.53
C ARG A 14 -39.76 55.09 -88.23
N ARG A 15 -38.61 55.13 -88.90
CA ARG A 15 -37.61 56.20 -88.74
C ARG A 15 -38.12 57.55 -89.28
N ALA A 16 -38.88 57.54 -90.37
CA ALA A 16 -39.52 58.76 -90.89
C ALA A 16 -40.58 59.32 -89.94
N LEU A 17 -41.40 58.45 -89.33
CA LEU A 17 -42.39 58.86 -88.32
C LEU A 17 -41.71 59.39 -87.04
N ALA A 18 -40.66 58.74 -86.57
CA ALA A 18 -39.87 59.23 -85.43
C ALA A 18 -39.22 60.60 -85.72
N ARG A 19 -38.70 60.80 -86.94
CA ARG A 19 -38.14 62.10 -87.36
C ARG A 19 -39.20 63.19 -87.47
N LYS A 20 -40.44 62.86 -87.87
CA LYS A 20 -41.56 63.82 -87.87
C LYS A 20 -41.92 64.25 -86.45
N HIS A 21 -42.10 63.28 -85.53
CA HIS A 21 -42.37 63.60 -84.12
C HIS A 21 -41.26 64.40 -83.45
N ALA A 22 -39.98 64.08 -83.73
CA ALA A 22 -38.86 64.86 -83.20
C ALA A 22 -38.82 66.29 -83.77
N LYS A 23 -39.20 66.48 -85.05
CA LYS A 23 -39.26 67.82 -85.67
C LYS A 23 -40.41 68.64 -85.10
N GLU A 24 -41.53 68.02 -84.78
CA GLU A 24 -42.68 68.66 -84.12
C GLU A 24 -42.37 69.07 -82.67
N GLN A 25 -41.58 68.27 -81.93
CA GLN A 25 -41.13 68.63 -80.57
C GLN A 25 -40.06 69.73 -80.54
N MET A 26 -39.25 69.87 -81.60
CA MET A 26 -38.16 70.85 -81.66
C MET A 26 -38.58 72.21 -82.23
N GLN A 27 -39.82 72.35 -82.74
CA GLN A 27 -40.33 73.67 -83.12
C GLN A 27 -40.83 74.39 -81.87
N PRO A 28 -40.29 75.58 -81.52
CA PRO A 28 -40.87 76.39 -80.45
C PRO A 28 -42.29 76.79 -80.88
N ARG A 29 -43.28 76.16 -80.26
CA ARG A 29 -44.68 76.35 -80.61
C ARG A 29 -45.13 77.69 -80.04
N THR A 30 -45.60 78.60 -80.89
CA THR A 30 -46.32 79.79 -80.42
C THR A 30 -47.56 79.29 -79.66
N PRO A 31 -47.84 79.76 -78.43
CA PRO A 31 -49.01 79.32 -77.67
C PRO A 31 -50.29 79.50 -78.47
N GLU A 32 -51.31 78.69 -78.20
CA GLU A 32 -52.59 78.77 -78.90
C GLU A 32 -53.31 80.10 -78.59
N PRO A 33 -54.03 80.71 -79.55
CA PRO A 33 -54.77 81.94 -79.31
C PRO A 33 -55.80 81.77 -78.19
N VAL A 34 -55.93 82.79 -77.34
CA VAL A 34 -56.97 82.83 -76.30
C VAL A 34 -58.36 82.82 -76.95
N GLU A 35 -59.31 82.07 -76.38
CA GLU A 35 -60.66 81.92 -76.92
C GLU A 35 -61.30 83.30 -77.24
N GLY A 36 -61.73 83.46 -78.49
CA GLY A 36 -62.32 84.70 -79.00
C GLY A 36 -61.35 85.69 -79.67
N ARG A 37 -60.07 85.33 -79.87
CA ARG A 37 -59.10 86.14 -80.63
C ARG A 37 -58.33 85.30 -81.66
N GLU A 38 -58.02 85.89 -82.80
CA GLU A 38 -57.17 85.27 -83.83
C GLU A 38 -55.79 85.92 -83.84
N HIS A 39 -54.73 85.13 -84.08
CA HIS A 39 -53.37 85.66 -84.23
C HIS A 39 -53.20 86.29 -85.62
N VAL A 40 -52.82 87.57 -85.65
CA VAL A 40 -52.47 88.30 -86.89
C VAL A 40 -50.97 88.36 -87.03
N HIS A 41 -50.45 88.10 -88.23
CA HIS A 41 -49.03 88.22 -88.53
C HIS A 41 -48.64 89.70 -88.66
N VAL A 42 -47.74 90.17 -87.79
CA VAL A 42 -47.20 91.53 -87.82
C VAL A 42 -45.88 91.51 -88.59
N GLN A 43 -45.64 92.49 -89.47
CA GLN A 43 -44.35 92.65 -90.16
C GLN A 43 -43.26 92.96 -89.14
N THR A 44 -42.43 91.96 -88.82
CA THR A 44 -41.23 92.09 -87.97
C THR A 44 -39.94 92.12 -88.78
N GLU A 45 -40.03 92.39 -90.08
CA GLU A 45 -38.85 92.60 -90.93
C GLU A 45 -38.25 93.97 -90.65
N LEU A 46 -36.93 94.07 -90.69
CA LEU A 46 -36.19 95.29 -90.37
C LEU A 46 -36.44 96.34 -91.47
N TYR A 47 -37.41 97.23 -91.27
CA TYR A 47 -37.73 98.34 -92.17
C TYR A 47 -37.01 99.61 -91.72
N LEU A 48 -35.69 99.68 -91.93
CA LEU A 48 -34.90 100.90 -91.71
C LEU A 48 -34.08 101.18 -92.98
N GLU A 49 -34.28 102.36 -93.57
CA GLU A 49 -33.44 102.90 -94.65
C GLU A 49 -32.25 103.66 -94.03
N GLU A 50 -31.02 103.37 -94.45
CA GLU A 50 -29.84 104.15 -94.07
C GLU A 50 -29.78 105.47 -94.85
N ILE A 51 -30.01 106.59 -94.18
CA ILE A 51 -29.81 107.93 -94.75
C ILE A 51 -28.30 108.21 -94.78
N SER A 52 -27.72 108.28 -95.99
CA SER A 52 -26.25 108.37 -96.20
C SER A 52 -25.68 109.79 -96.27
N ASP A 53 -26.47 110.81 -95.94
CA ASP A 53 -26.05 112.21 -96.08
C ASP A 53 -25.38 112.72 -94.80
N ARG A 54 -24.11 113.15 -94.90
CA ARG A 54 -23.33 113.64 -93.76
C ARG A 54 -23.76 115.06 -93.41
N VAL A 55 -24.26 115.26 -92.20
CA VAL A 55 -24.61 116.58 -91.67
C VAL A 55 -23.33 117.42 -91.48
N ILE A 56 -23.36 118.70 -91.86
CA ILE A 56 -22.24 119.63 -91.72
C ILE A 56 -22.04 119.96 -90.23
N GLU A 57 -20.89 119.61 -89.68
CA GLU A 57 -20.50 119.93 -88.30
C GLU A 57 -20.08 121.40 -88.20
N VAL A 58 -20.63 122.13 -87.22
CA VAL A 58 -20.26 123.51 -86.90
C VAL A 58 -19.69 123.54 -85.49
N ASP A 59 -18.41 123.88 -85.37
CA ASP A 59 -17.72 124.00 -84.08
C ASP A 59 -18.17 125.26 -83.33
N THR A 60 -18.85 125.08 -82.20
CA THR A 60 -19.14 126.14 -81.23
C THR A 60 -18.26 125.96 -79.99
N GLY A 61 -17.29 126.86 -79.78
CA GLY A 61 -16.48 126.88 -78.55
C GLY A 61 -17.22 127.55 -77.40
N CYS A 62 -17.39 126.84 -76.27
CA CYS A 62 -17.92 127.41 -75.03
C CYS A 62 -16.82 127.45 -73.95
N GLN A 63 -16.66 128.62 -73.35
CA GLN A 63 -15.74 128.95 -72.26
C GLN A 63 -16.04 128.12 -71.01
N THR A 64 -15.05 127.39 -70.50
CA THR A 64 -15.14 126.58 -69.28
C THR A 64 -15.00 127.46 -68.03
N ASP A 65 -15.98 127.38 -67.12
CA ASP A 65 -15.88 127.93 -65.77
C ASP A 65 -15.01 127.03 -64.86
N ALA A 66 -14.46 127.61 -63.79
CA ALA A 66 -13.48 126.97 -62.92
C ALA A 66 -14.08 125.77 -62.15
N PHE A 67 -13.36 124.64 -62.18
CA PHE A 67 -13.73 123.40 -61.50
C PHE A 67 -13.92 123.60 -59.98
N LEU A 68 -15.16 123.50 -59.50
CA LEU A 68 -15.48 123.23 -58.10
C LEU A 68 -15.87 121.76 -57.96
N ASP A 69 -15.31 121.06 -56.97
CA ASP A 69 -15.59 119.65 -56.72
C ASP A 69 -17.07 119.44 -56.38
N ARG A 70 -17.76 118.70 -57.25
CA ARG A 70 -19.16 118.32 -57.07
C ARG A 70 -19.26 117.31 -55.92
N PRO A 71 -20.12 117.51 -54.90
CA PRO A 71 -20.34 116.48 -53.89
C PRO A 71 -20.84 115.19 -54.55
N PRO A 72 -20.44 114.01 -54.04
CA PRO A 72 -20.82 112.74 -54.64
C PRO A 72 -22.35 112.64 -54.69
N THR A 73 -22.88 112.29 -55.87
CA THR A 73 -24.32 112.15 -56.09
C THR A 73 -24.88 111.09 -55.14
N PRO A 74 -25.97 111.37 -54.40
CA PRO A 74 -26.57 110.38 -53.52
C PRO A 74 -27.03 109.15 -54.31
N PHE A 75 -26.79 107.96 -53.75
CA PHE A 75 -27.20 106.70 -54.36
C PHE A 75 -28.73 106.63 -54.51
N PHE A 76 -29.20 106.35 -55.72
CA PHE A 76 -30.62 106.14 -55.99
C PHE A 76 -31.03 104.74 -55.49
N ILE A 77 -31.90 104.70 -54.47
CA ILE A 77 -32.55 103.48 -54.00
C ILE A 77 -33.98 103.48 -54.53
N PRO A 78 -34.36 102.60 -55.48
CA PRO A 78 -35.72 102.53 -55.98
C PRO A 78 -36.70 102.13 -54.85
N ALA A 79 -37.91 102.69 -54.88
CA ALA A 79 -38.97 102.30 -53.96
C ALA A 79 -39.34 100.82 -54.17
N LYS A 80 -39.36 100.03 -53.09
CA LYS A 80 -39.79 98.63 -53.16
C LYS A 80 -41.25 98.59 -53.61
N THR A 81 -41.52 97.92 -54.73
CA THR A 81 -42.89 97.70 -55.23
C THR A 81 -43.20 96.20 -55.13
N GLY A 82 -43.95 95.81 -54.09
CA GLY A 82 -44.29 94.42 -53.75
C GLY A 82 -44.82 94.32 -52.31
N LYS A 83 -45.59 93.27 -51.98
CA LYS A 83 -45.95 92.94 -50.60
C LYS A 83 -44.96 91.91 -50.07
N ASP A 84 -44.18 92.30 -49.07
CA ASP A 84 -43.27 91.37 -48.40
C ASP A 84 -44.09 90.40 -47.53
N LEU A 85 -43.92 89.09 -47.75
CA LEU A 85 -44.49 88.01 -46.94
C LEU A 85 -43.34 87.14 -46.43
N ALA A 86 -43.28 86.93 -45.11
CA ALA A 86 -42.36 85.98 -44.51
C ALA A 86 -43.16 84.75 -44.06
N THR A 87 -42.70 83.57 -44.46
CA THR A 87 -43.18 82.28 -43.96
C THR A 87 -42.04 81.66 -43.17
N GLN A 88 -42.25 81.46 -41.87
CA GLN A 88 -41.31 80.80 -40.97
C GLN A 88 -41.96 79.52 -40.48
N ILE A 89 -41.18 78.44 -40.44
CA ILE A 89 -41.58 77.19 -39.78
C ILE A 89 -41.22 77.34 -38.31
N GLU A 90 -42.20 77.16 -37.43
CA GLU A 90 -41.99 77.23 -35.98
C GLU A 90 -41.49 75.89 -35.41
N GLU A 91 -40.89 75.94 -34.23
CA GLU A 91 -40.41 74.73 -33.54
C GLU A 91 -41.56 73.73 -33.32
N GLY A 92 -41.44 72.53 -33.89
CA GLY A 92 -42.42 71.45 -33.76
C GLY A 92 -43.43 71.32 -34.91
N GLU A 93 -43.46 72.23 -35.89
CA GLU A 93 -44.43 72.18 -37.00
C GLU A 93 -44.19 71.02 -37.99
N LEU A 94 -42.94 70.54 -38.10
CA LEU A 94 -42.54 69.42 -38.97
C LEU A 94 -42.23 68.12 -38.20
N PHE A 95 -42.49 68.08 -36.89
CA PHE A 95 -42.16 66.91 -36.09
C PHE A 95 -43.11 65.74 -36.39
N ASP A 96 -42.54 64.63 -36.87
CA ASP A 96 -43.25 63.36 -37.01
C ASP A 96 -42.74 62.37 -35.95
N PHE A 97 -43.60 62.10 -34.97
CA PHE A 97 -43.30 61.19 -33.85
C PHE A 97 -42.95 59.78 -34.34
N ASP A 98 -43.65 59.27 -35.35
CA ASP A 98 -43.50 57.88 -35.81
C ASP A 98 -42.18 57.67 -36.55
N ILE A 99 -41.55 58.73 -37.04
CA ILE A 99 -40.22 58.69 -37.66
C ILE A 99 -39.15 58.88 -36.59
N GLU A 100 -39.31 59.87 -35.73
CA GLU A 100 -38.28 60.28 -34.77
C GLU A 100 -38.11 59.30 -33.59
N VAL A 101 -39.17 58.55 -33.22
CA VAL A 101 -39.10 57.57 -32.13
C VAL A 101 -38.38 56.28 -32.54
N LYS A 102 -38.34 55.95 -33.84
CA LYS A 102 -37.81 54.66 -34.33
C LYS A 102 -36.37 54.38 -33.90
N PRO A 103 -35.40 55.32 -34.04
CA PRO A 103 -34.02 55.08 -33.61
C PRO A 103 -33.90 54.87 -32.09
N ILE A 104 -34.70 55.60 -31.30
CA ILE A 104 -34.71 55.48 -29.84
C ILE A 104 -35.23 54.09 -29.44
N LEU A 105 -36.33 53.66 -30.05
CA LEU A 105 -36.94 52.37 -29.77
C LEU A 105 -36.05 51.21 -30.23
N GLU A 106 -35.41 51.34 -31.39
CA GLU A 106 -34.47 50.33 -31.91
C GLU A 106 -33.28 50.13 -30.94
N VAL A 107 -32.69 51.22 -30.45
CA VAL A 107 -31.60 51.14 -29.48
C VAL A 107 -32.06 50.55 -28.15
N LEU A 108 -33.25 50.93 -27.67
CA LEU A 108 -33.78 50.40 -26.41
C LEU A 108 -34.09 48.90 -26.51
N ILE A 109 -34.77 48.47 -27.56
CA ILE A 109 -35.10 47.05 -27.77
C ILE A 109 -33.81 46.25 -28.02
N GLY A 110 -32.90 46.77 -28.84
CA GLY A 110 -31.62 46.13 -29.12
C GLY A 110 -30.80 45.91 -27.84
N LYS A 111 -30.59 46.96 -27.05
CA LYS A 111 -29.84 46.85 -25.80
C LYS A 111 -30.50 45.95 -24.77
N THR A 112 -31.82 46.04 -24.62
CA THR A 112 -32.55 45.19 -23.65
C THR A 112 -32.51 43.71 -24.06
N ALA A 113 -32.63 43.40 -25.35
CA ALA A 113 -32.52 42.03 -25.84
C ALA A 113 -31.09 41.49 -25.74
N GLU A 114 -30.09 42.29 -26.11
CA GLU A 114 -28.67 41.92 -25.99
C GLU A 114 -28.27 41.68 -24.53
N GLN A 115 -28.67 42.58 -23.62
CA GLN A 115 -28.40 42.42 -22.20
C GLN A 115 -29.07 41.17 -21.63
N ALA A 116 -30.35 40.95 -21.94
CA ALA A 116 -31.06 39.75 -21.47
C ALA A 116 -30.43 38.46 -22.00
N LEU A 117 -29.96 38.45 -23.26
CA LEU A 117 -29.29 37.29 -23.84
C LEU A 117 -27.97 36.99 -23.12
N LEU A 118 -27.15 38.01 -22.85
CA LEU A 118 -25.88 37.84 -22.13
C LEU A 118 -26.10 37.34 -20.70
N GLU A 119 -27.06 37.92 -19.99
CA GLU A 119 -27.38 37.50 -18.61
C GLU A 119 -27.83 36.04 -18.56
N VAL A 120 -28.72 35.61 -19.46
CA VAL A 120 -29.17 34.20 -19.52
C VAL A 120 -28.02 33.25 -19.88
N MET A 121 -27.15 33.64 -20.83
CA MET A 121 -25.98 32.83 -21.17
C MET A 121 -25.02 32.67 -19.98
N GLU A 122 -24.74 33.75 -19.26
CA GLU A 122 -23.90 33.72 -18.06
C GLU A 122 -24.50 32.84 -16.96
N GLU A 123 -25.82 32.92 -16.73
CA GLU A 123 -26.52 32.08 -15.77
C GLU A 123 -26.44 30.59 -16.11
N GLU A 124 -26.62 30.24 -17.39
CA GLU A 124 -26.50 28.86 -17.87
C GLU A 124 -25.07 28.32 -17.72
N GLU A 125 -24.06 29.13 -18.06
CA GLU A 125 -22.65 28.75 -17.89
C GLU A 125 -22.30 28.53 -16.40
N LEU A 126 -22.74 29.42 -15.52
CA LEU A 126 -22.53 29.27 -14.07
C LEU A 126 -23.23 28.02 -13.52
N ALA A 127 -24.46 27.75 -13.96
CA ALA A 127 -25.19 26.55 -13.57
C ALA A 127 -24.47 25.27 -14.00
N GLN A 128 -23.92 25.24 -15.22
CA GLN A 128 -23.13 24.11 -15.72
C GLN A 128 -21.82 23.93 -14.94
N LEU A 129 -21.11 25.01 -14.63
CA LEU A 129 -19.89 24.95 -13.82
C LEU A 129 -20.17 24.40 -12.41
N TRP A 130 -21.25 24.86 -11.76
CA TRP A 130 -21.64 24.35 -10.46
C TRP A 130 -22.08 22.89 -10.50
N ALA A 131 -22.83 22.48 -11.53
CA ALA A 131 -23.20 21.07 -11.71
C ALA A 131 -21.95 20.19 -11.87
N ARG A 132 -20.97 20.63 -12.68
CA ARG A 132 -19.69 19.94 -12.85
C ARG A 132 -18.88 19.86 -11.55
N GLN A 133 -18.81 20.96 -10.78
CA GLN A 133 -18.11 20.98 -9.50
C GLN A 133 -18.75 20.04 -8.48
N ARG A 134 -20.09 20.00 -8.41
CA ARG A 134 -20.83 19.08 -7.54
C ARG A 134 -20.57 17.62 -7.91
N ALA A 135 -20.70 17.28 -9.19
CA ALA A 135 -20.42 15.92 -9.67
C ALA A 135 -18.98 15.49 -9.38
N TYR A 136 -18.00 16.39 -9.57
CA TYR A 136 -16.60 16.12 -9.23
C TYR A 136 -16.39 15.93 -7.72
N ALA A 137 -17.03 16.75 -6.88
CA ALA A 137 -16.93 16.63 -5.44
C ALA A 137 -17.55 15.32 -4.93
N GLU A 138 -18.69 14.91 -5.48
CA GLU A 138 -19.34 13.63 -5.19
C GLU A 138 -18.43 12.45 -5.55
N LEU A 139 -17.87 12.44 -6.77
CA LEU A 139 -16.93 11.40 -7.20
C LEU A 139 -15.70 11.35 -6.29
N ARG A 140 -15.08 12.50 -6.02
CA ARG A 140 -13.89 12.59 -5.15
C ARG A 140 -14.19 12.10 -3.72
N ASN A 141 -15.36 12.41 -3.19
CA ASN A 141 -15.76 11.94 -1.85
C ASN A 141 -15.99 10.42 -1.84
N ALA A 142 -16.58 9.86 -2.90
CA ALA A 142 -16.74 8.42 -3.05
C ALA A 142 -15.39 7.69 -3.17
N GLU A 143 -14.49 8.20 -4.01
CA GLU A 143 -13.12 7.68 -4.16
C GLU A 143 -12.36 7.72 -2.83
N LEU A 144 -12.45 8.84 -2.10
CA LEU A 144 -11.77 8.99 -0.81
C LEU A 144 -12.32 8.00 0.23
N ALA A 145 -13.63 7.78 0.27
CA ALA A 145 -14.24 6.80 1.16
C ALA A 145 -13.81 5.37 0.80
N GLU A 146 -13.68 5.05 -0.48
CA GLU A 146 -13.19 3.74 -0.94
C GLU A 146 -11.72 3.52 -0.55
N VAL A 147 -10.86 4.51 -0.76
CA VAL A 147 -9.45 4.46 -0.37
C VAL A 147 -9.32 4.24 1.13
N GLN A 148 -10.06 4.97 1.96
CA GLN A 148 -10.05 4.78 3.41
C GLN A 148 -10.47 3.36 3.81
N ARG A 149 -11.52 2.82 3.19
CA ARG A 149 -11.96 1.45 3.42
C ARG A 149 -10.86 0.43 3.09
N LEU A 150 -10.19 0.60 1.94
CA LEU A 150 -9.10 -0.28 1.52
C LEU A 150 -7.88 -0.15 2.44
N GLU A 151 -7.50 1.06 2.83
CA GLU A 151 -6.38 1.31 3.75
C GLU A 151 -6.60 0.63 5.11
N GLU A 152 -7.82 0.67 5.64
CA GLU A 152 -8.14 -0.01 6.89
C GLU A 152 -8.08 -1.54 6.78
N GLN A 153 -8.60 -2.09 5.67
CA GLN A 153 -8.49 -3.53 5.38
C GLN A 153 -7.02 -3.95 5.29
N ASP A 154 -6.23 -3.18 4.56
CA ASP A 154 -4.79 -3.38 4.42
C ASP A 154 -4.07 -3.31 5.77
N ARG A 155 -4.42 -2.34 6.62
CA ARG A 155 -3.86 -2.23 7.98
C ARG A 155 -4.12 -3.51 8.78
N ARG A 156 -5.37 -3.99 8.80
CA ARG A 156 -5.75 -5.24 9.49
C ARG A 156 -4.97 -6.44 8.93
N TYR A 157 -4.88 -6.56 7.62
CA TYR A 157 -4.15 -7.65 6.96
C TYR A 157 -2.64 -7.62 7.27
N ARG A 158 -2.02 -6.43 7.25
CA ARG A 158 -0.60 -6.25 7.62
C ARG A 158 -0.35 -6.65 9.08
N GLU A 159 -1.22 -6.21 9.99
CA GLU A 159 -1.13 -6.57 11.41
C GLU A 159 -1.28 -8.08 11.63
N GLU A 160 -2.25 -8.73 10.99
CA GLU A 160 -2.41 -10.18 11.09
C GLU A 160 -1.20 -10.92 10.50
N LYS A 161 -0.73 -10.50 9.32
CA LYS A 161 0.45 -11.09 8.66
C LYS A 161 1.70 -11.01 9.54
N GLU A 162 1.95 -9.88 10.19
CA GLU A 162 3.07 -9.73 11.11
C GLU A 162 2.90 -10.61 12.35
N ARG A 163 1.69 -10.72 12.92
CA ARG A 163 1.41 -11.66 14.02
C ARG A 163 1.71 -13.11 13.62
N ARG A 164 1.23 -13.55 12.45
CA ARG A 164 1.47 -14.90 11.92
C ARG A 164 2.97 -15.16 11.70
N LYS A 165 3.69 -14.16 11.18
CA LYS A 165 5.15 -14.25 10.96
C LYS A 165 5.91 -14.39 12.27
N ILE A 166 5.53 -13.65 13.32
CA ILE A 166 6.13 -13.77 14.65
C ILE A 166 5.86 -15.17 15.22
N GLN A 167 4.62 -15.65 15.16
CA GLN A 167 4.25 -17.00 15.63
C GLN A 167 5.03 -18.09 14.90
N HIS A 168 5.11 -18.00 13.57
CA HIS A 168 5.85 -18.97 12.76
C HIS A 168 7.34 -18.95 13.07
N LYS A 169 7.93 -17.76 13.28
CA LYS A 169 9.33 -17.61 13.69
C LYS A 169 9.59 -18.28 15.05
N GLN A 170 8.71 -18.08 16.02
CA GLN A 170 8.82 -18.72 17.34
C GLN A 170 8.67 -20.24 17.25
N LEU A 171 7.72 -20.74 16.46
CA LEU A 171 7.53 -22.17 16.22
C LEU A 171 8.79 -22.78 15.61
N LEU A 172 9.36 -22.12 14.59
CA LEU A 172 10.58 -22.59 13.94
C LEU A 172 11.79 -22.60 14.90
N GLN A 173 11.91 -21.61 15.78
CA GLN A 173 12.95 -21.58 16.83
C GLN A 173 12.79 -22.77 17.78
N LYS A 174 11.59 -22.99 18.31
CA LYS A 174 11.30 -24.15 19.17
C LYS A 174 11.56 -25.46 18.46
N GLN A 175 11.18 -25.58 17.18
CA GLN A 175 11.44 -26.77 16.38
C GLN A 175 12.96 -27.03 16.29
N LYS A 176 13.78 -26.02 15.97
CA LYS A 176 15.23 -26.15 15.95
C LYS A 176 15.77 -26.63 17.30
N GLU A 177 15.39 -25.99 18.40
CA GLU A 177 15.79 -26.41 19.75
C GLU A 177 15.39 -27.85 20.05
N THR A 178 14.17 -28.27 19.69
CA THR A 178 13.72 -29.65 19.90
C THR A 178 14.53 -30.63 19.06
N THR A 179 14.83 -30.30 17.81
CA THR A 179 15.65 -31.15 16.94
C THR A 179 17.08 -31.28 17.46
N GLU A 180 17.68 -30.20 17.96
CA GLU A 180 19.00 -30.20 18.57
C GLU A 180 19.02 -31.01 19.86
N LYS A 181 18.01 -30.89 20.72
CA LYS A 181 17.87 -31.72 21.94
C LYS A 181 17.72 -33.20 21.61
N ILE A 182 16.92 -33.55 20.61
CA ILE A 182 16.77 -34.93 20.15
C ILE A 182 18.09 -35.46 19.58
N ALA A 183 18.78 -34.67 18.76
CA ALA A 183 20.08 -35.02 18.20
C ALA A 183 21.15 -35.21 19.29
N ALA A 184 21.22 -34.30 20.26
CA ALA A 184 22.14 -34.40 21.40
C ALA A 184 21.85 -35.63 22.26
N ARG A 185 20.57 -35.93 22.53
CA ARG A 185 20.16 -37.15 23.24
C ARG A 185 20.58 -38.40 22.47
N ALA A 186 20.28 -38.46 21.17
CA ALA A 186 20.63 -39.61 20.34
C ALA A 186 22.16 -39.81 20.25
N PHE A 187 22.92 -38.71 20.14
CA PHE A 187 24.38 -38.71 20.17
C PHE A 187 24.91 -39.24 21.51
N ALA A 188 24.41 -38.70 22.63
CA ALA A 188 24.80 -39.15 23.96
C ALA A 188 24.50 -40.63 24.15
N GLN A 189 23.29 -41.09 23.80
CA GLN A 189 22.94 -42.51 23.90
C GLN A 189 23.89 -43.40 23.11
N ARG A 190 24.17 -43.05 21.84
CA ARG A 190 25.12 -43.81 21.02
C ARG A 190 26.52 -43.82 21.63
N TYR A 191 27.02 -42.68 22.09
CA TYR A 191 28.34 -42.56 22.72
C TYR A 191 28.44 -43.36 24.03
N LEU A 192 27.43 -43.26 24.91
CA LEU A 192 27.36 -44.01 26.17
C LEU A 192 27.26 -45.52 25.94
N THR A 193 26.55 -45.96 24.90
CA THR A 193 26.43 -47.39 24.56
C THR A 193 27.78 -48.00 24.24
N ASP A 194 28.68 -47.27 23.58
CA ASP A 194 30.02 -47.75 23.24
C ASP A 194 31.02 -47.52 24.39
N LEU A 195 30.89 -46.41 25.13
CA LEU A 195 31.81 -46.05 26.21
C LEU A 195 31.65 -46.95 27.44
N ILE A 196 30.42 -47.27 27.85
CA ILE A 196 30.15 -48.07 29.05
C ILE A 196 30.89 -49.43 28.95
N PRO A 197 30.67 -50.28 27.93
CA PRO A 197 31.38 -51.56 27.82
C PRO A 197 32.89 -51.39 27.75
N SER A 198 33.40 -50.38 27.03
CA SER A 198 34.83 -50.12 26.93
C SER A 198 35.45 -49.80 28.29
N VAL A 199 34.85 -48.88 29.06
CA VAL A 199 35.35 -48.52 30.40
C VAL A 199 35.21 -49.68 31.38
N PHE A 200 34.10 -50.42 31.35
CA PHE A 200 33.92 -51.61 32.19
C PHE A 200 34.94 -52.71 31.87
N ASN A 201 35.26 -52.94 30.59
CA ASN A 201 36.30 -53.88 30.17
C ASN A 201 37.68 -53.41 30.63
N ASN A 202 38.04 -52.13 30.44
CA ASN A 202 39.30 -51.58 30.93
C ASN A 202 39.43 -51.67 32.47
N LEU A 203 38.36 -51.42 33.22
CA LEU A 203 38.32 -51.57 34.69
C LEU A 203 38.44 -53.03 35.12
N ARG A 204 37.86 -53.96 34.35
CA ARG A 204 37.98 -55.41 34.59
C ARG A 204 39.40 -55.89 34.30
N GLU A 205 40.00 -55.44 33.20
CA GLU A 205 41.39 -55.75 32.81
C GLU A 205 42.41 -55.15 33.79
N SER A 206 42.16 -53.96 34.33
CA SER A 206 42.99 -53.34 35.37
C SER A 206 42.79 -53.94 36.76
N GLY A 207 41.89 -54.92 36.92
CA GLY A 207 41.70 -55.66 38.17
C GLY A 207 40.91 -54.93 39.25
N PHE A 208 40.19 -53.85 38.90
CA PHE A 208 39.33 -53.13 39.84
C PHE A 208 38.04 -53.89 40.17
N PHE A 209 37.54 -54.71 39.25
CA PHE A 209 36.44 -55.64 39.52
C PHE A 209 37.01 -57.00 39.94
N TYR A 210 36.90 -57.34 41.22
CA TYR A 210 37.28 -58.63 41.78
C TYR A 210 36.07 -59.27 42.47
N ASP A 211 36.07 -60.60 42.55
CA ASP A 211 35.13 -61.31 43.41
C ASP A 211 35.60 -61.15 44.87
N PRO A 212 34.77 -60.59 45.77
CA PRO A 212 35.13 -60.45 47.18
C PRO A 212 35.51 -61.81 47.80
N ILE A 213 34.88 -62.90 47.37
CA ILE A 213 35.16 -64.23 47.91
C ILE A 213 36.56 -64.70 47.49
N GLU A 214 36.94 -64.51 46.22
CA GLU A 214 38.27 -64.86 45.75
C GLU A 214 39.34 -64.03 46.47
N ARG A 215 39.08 -62.73 46.68
CA ARG A 215 39.99 -61.84 47.39
C ARG A 215 40.15 -62.27 48.86
N ASP A 216 39.06 -62.54 49.55
CA ASP A 216 39.08 -62.96 50.96
C ASP A 216 39.78 -64.31 51.12
N ILE A 217 39.61 -65.23 50.16
CA ILE A 217 40.36 -66.49 50.14
C ILE A 217 41.86 -66.22 49.95
N GLU A 218 42.24 -65.33 49.03
CA GLU A 218 43.63 -64.96 48.77
C GLU A 218 44.29 -64.25 49.95
N THR A 219 43.58 -63.34 50.63
CA THR A 219 44.14 -62.47 51.65
C THR A 219 44.03 -63.01 53.07
N GLU A 220 42.97 -63.76 53.38
CA GLU A 220 42.72 -64.25 54.74
C GLU A 220 42.93 -65.76 54.83
N PHE A 221 42.22 -66.54 53.99
CA PHE A 221 42.21 -68.00 54.11
C PHE A 221 43.54 -68.65 53.74
N LEU A 222 44.14 -68.29 52.60
CA LEU A 222 45.41 -68.87 52.16
C LEU A 222 46.55 -68.58 53.13
N PRO A 223 46.74 -67.35 53.64
CA PRO A 223 47.75 -67.07 54.67
C PRO A 223 47.46 -67.82 55.98
N TRP A 224 46.20 -67.89 56.41
CA TRP A 224 45.82 -68.67 57.59
C TRP A 224 46.13 -70.16 57.43
N LEU A 225 45.77 -70.76 56.29
CA LEU A 225 46.04 -72.16 55.98
C LEU A 225 47.55 -72.44 55.92
N MET A 226 48.31 -71.57 55.25
CA MET A 226 49.76 -71.69 55.18
C MET A 226 50.40 -71.61 56.57
N LYS A 227 49.89 -70.75 57.45
CA LYS A 227 50.33 -70.65 58.85
C LYS A 227 50.01 -71.92 59.64
N GLU A 228 48.80 -72.47 59.55
CA GLU A 228 48.46 -73.71 60.26
C GLU A 228 49.29 -74.90 59.75
N VAL A 229 49.52 -74.98 58.44
CA VAL A 229 50.42 -75.98 57.85
C VAL A 229 51.83 -75.82 58.40
N GLU A 230 52.35 -74.60 58.48
CA GLU A 230 53.65 -74.30 59.08
C GLU A 230 53.72 -74.75 60.54
N GLU A 231 52.71 -74.41 61.37
CA GLU A 231 52.66 -74.86 62.77
C GLU A 231 52.61 -76.39 62.90
N THR A 232 51.86 -77.09 62.03
CA THR A 232 51.86 -78.57 62.05
C THR A 232 53.20 -79.18 61.65
N LEU A 233 53.90 -78.55 60.69
CA LEU A 233 55.24 -78.95 60.28
C LEU A 233 56.26 -78.68 61.39
N GLU A 234 56.16 -77.55 62.08
CA GLU A 234 56.97 -77.23 63.25
C GLU A 234 56.72 -78.22 64.39
N ARG A 235 55.46 -78.52 64.72
CA ARG A 235 55.12 -79.55 65.73
C ARG A 235 55.70 -80.92 65.35
N LYS A 236 55.65 -81.30 64.06
CA LYS A 236 56.27 -82.54 63.56
C LYS A 236 57.80 -82.49 63.60
N ALA A 237 58.41 -81.35 63.28
CA ALA A 237 59.85 -81.15 63.36
C ALA A 237 60.34 -81.22 64.81
N LEU A 238 59.65 -80.54 65.74
CA LEU A 238 59.87 -80.63 67.18
C LEU A 238 59.69 -82.05 67.70
N GLY A 239 58.64 -82.75 67.26
CA GLY A 239 58.42 -84.16 67.60
C GLY A 239 59.59 -85.05 67.14
N ARG A 240 60.13 -84.82 65.93
CA ARG A 240 61.31 -85.52 65.42
C ARG A 240 62.58 -85.16 66.21
N THR A 241 62.83 -83.89 66.52
CA THR A 241 64.02 -83.50 67.31
C THR A 241 63.97 -84.03 68.74
N VAL A 242 62.80 -84.03 69.38
CA VAL A 242 62.61 -84.64 70.71
C VAL A 242 62.82 -86.15 70.62
N LEU A 243 62.26 -86.83 69.62
CA LEU A 243 62.49 -88.26 69.41
C LEU A 243 63.98 -88.57 69.18
N ASP A 244 64.67 -87.80 68.34
CA ASP A 244 66.11 -87.94 68.10
C ASP A 244 66.92 -87.71 69.38
N SER A 245 66.53 -86.74 70.21
CA SER A 245 67.14 -86.51 71.52
C SER A 245 66.89 -87.65 72.50
N LEU A 246 65.70 -88.27 72.47
CA LEU A 246 65.33 -89.43 73.28
C LEU A 246 66.13 -90.66 72.83
N ILE A 247 66.26 -90.88 71.52
CA ILE A 247 67.10 -91.94 70.96
C ILE A 247 68.56 -91.72 71.39
N CYS A 248 69.10 -90.50 71.28
CA CYS A 248 70.46 -90.19 71.72
C CYS A 248 70.66 -90.43 73.23
N THR A 249 69.70 -90.05 74.09
CA THR A 249 69.79 -90.27 75.54
C THR A 249 69.68 -91.75 75.90
N VAL A 250 68.78 -92.52 75.27
CA VAL A 250 68.70 -93.98 75.46
C VAL A 250 69.99 -94.66 75.01
N VAL A 251 70.57 -94.25 73.87
CA VAL A 251 71.86 -94.78 73.39
C VAL A 251 73.00 -94.44 74.36
N LYS A 252 73.06 -93.22 74.90
CA LYS A 252 74.02 -92.82 75.94
C LYS A 252 73.83 -93.64 77.23
N ASN A 253 72.61 -93.73 77.75
CA ASN A 253 72.31 -94.53 78.95
C ASN A 253 72.63 -96.01 78.75
N ARG A 254 72.39 -96.57 77.56
CA ARG A 254 72.79 -97.94 77.21
C ARG A 254 74.31 -98.07 77.17
N LEU A 255 75.02 -97.11 76.58
CA LEU A 255 76.48 -97.06 76.57
C LEU A 255 77.04 -97.01 78.00
N ASP A 256 76.47 -96.17 78.86
CA ASP A 256 76.82 -96.02 80.28
C ASP A 256 76.49 -97.29 81.09
N ALA A 257 75.38 -97.98 80.77
CA ALA A 257 75.01 -99.26 81.37
C ALA A 257 75.86 -100.44 80.86
N PHE A 258 76.54 -100.30 79.72
CA PHE A 258 77.52 -101.28 79.23
C PHE A 258 78.91 -101.04 79.83
N SER A 259 79.29 -99.80 80.15
CA SER A 259 80.52 -99.49 80.88
C SER A 259 80.48 -99.86 82.36
N HIS A 260 79.30 -100.17 82.93
CA HIS A 260 79.16 -100.67 84.30
C HIS A 260 78.34 -101.97 84.40
N LYS A 261 78.97 -103.07 84.87
CA LYS A 261 78.28 -104.28 85.39
C LYS A 261 79.21 -105.05 86.34
N PRO A 262 78.72 -105.85 87.32
CA PRO A 262 77.40 -105.92 88.00
C PRO A 262 77.48 -105.94 89.55
N GLN A 263 76.35 -105.90 90.31
CA GLN A 263 75.98 -106.80 91.44
C GLN A 263 74.76 -106.34 92.31
N SER A 264 73.89 -107.32 92.67
CA SER A 264 73.03 -107.60 93.88
C SER A 264 72.48 -106.45 94.77
N ASP A 265 71.33 -106.50 95.46
CA ASP A 265 70.31 -107.50 95.81
C ASP A 265 69.07 -106.78 96.45
N GLN A 266 67.87 -107.34 96.23
CA GLN A 266 66.65 -107.48 97.09
C GLN A 266 66.07 -106.31 97.94
N THR A 267 64.74 -106.07 97.81
CA THR A 267 63.67 -106.31 98.85
C THR A 267 62.32 -105.64 98.49
N GLU A 268 61.24 -106.46 98.43
CA GLU A 268 59.80 -106.31 98.81
C GLU A 268 59.14 -104.91 98.96
N ALA A 269 57.86 -104.62 98.72
CA ALA A 269 56.61 -105.23 98.18
C ALA A 269 55.53 -104.07 98.20
N PRO A 270 54.19 -104.27 98.15
CA PRO A 270 53.34 -104.11 96.94
C PRO A 270 52.08 -103.19 97.13
N ALA A 271 51.15 -103.26 96.15
CA ALA A 271 49.77 -102.70 96.07
C ALA A 271 49.67 -101.28 95.47
N GLU A 272 48.73 -100.92 94.58
CA GLU A 272 47.31 -101.28 94.53
C GLU A 272 46.72 -100.89 93.13
N GLU A 273 45.92 -101.76 92.53
CA GLU A 273 44.97 -101.46 91.44
C GLU A 273 43.60 -101.13 92.08
N PRO A 274 42.71 -100.29 91.49
CA PRO A 274 41.73 -100.87 90.58
C PRO A 274 41.22 -99.97 89.43
N ARG A 275 40.61 -100.67 88.46
CA ARG A 275 39.84 -100.27 87.26
C ARG A 275 38.47 -99.61 87.61
N PRO A 276 37.46 -99.60 86.70
CA PRO A 276 37.24 -98.84 85.45
C PRO A 276 35.85 -98.12 85.47
N THR A 277 35.43 -97.45 84.39
CA THR A 277 34.00 -97.48 83.97
C THR A 277 33.81 -96.97 82.54
N ASP A 278 33.21 -97.84 81.72
CA ASP A 278 32.57 -97.55 80.43
C ASP A 278 31.26 -96.76 80.62
N ALA A 279 30.86 -95.97 79.61
CA ALA A 279 29.46 -95.82 79.18
C ALA A 279 29.34 -95.03 77.85
N GLU A 280 28.69 -95.67 76.88
CA GLU A 280 28.32 -95.19 75.54
C GLU A 280 27.03 -94.32 75.50
N LEU A 281 26.72 -93.87 74.26
CA LEU A 281 25.44 -93.41 73.64
C LEU A 281 25.26 -91.89 73.48
N GLN A 282 25.36 -91.34 72.25
CA GLN A 282 24.33 -91.20 71.19
C GLN A 282 23.20 -90.22 71.61
N VAL A 283 22.74 -89.21 70.85
CA VAL A 283 22.10 -89.26 69.52
C VAL A 283 22.04 -87.82 68.94
N ALA A 284 21.99 -87.77 67.61
CA ALA A 284 21.77 -86.67 66.69
C ALA A 284 20.51 -85.79 66.90
N SER A 285 20.56 -84.57 66.35
CA SER A 285 19.63 -84.16 65.28
C SER A 285 20.09 -82.85 64.62
N GLU A 286 20.10 -82.89 63.28
CA GLU A 286 20.26 -81.81 62.30
C GLU A 286 19.19 -80.71 62.46
N THR A 287 19.49 -79.49 62.02
CA THR A 287 18.84 -78.83 60.87
C THR A 287 19.45 -77.45 60.57
N ASP A 288 19.94 -77.33 59.34
CA ASP A 288 19.83 -76.25 58.34
C ASP A 288 20.05 -74.74 58.63
N ALA A 289 21.02 -74.23 57.84
CA ALA A 289 20.90 -73.17 56.82
C ALA A 289 20.45 -71.73 57.18
N ALA A 290 21.46 -70.86 57.02
CA ALA A 290 21.47 -69.69 56.13
C ALA A 290 20.75 -68.37 56.52
N ASP A 291 21.64 -67.37 56.64
CA ASP A 291 21.59 -66.04 56.02
C ASP A 291 21.08 -64.82 56.81
N GLN A 292 21.80 -63.72 56.55
CA GLN A 292 21.96 -62.45 57.29
C GLN A 292 20.80 -61.44 57.05
N PRO A 293 20.91 -60.11 57.35
CA PRO A 293 21.43 -59.37 58.51
C PRO A 293 20.49 -58.25 59.07
N VAL A 294 20.62 -57.98 60.38
CA VAL A 294 20.92 -56.71 61.11
C VAL A 294 20.53 -55.30 60.57
N THR A 295 19.65 -54.64 61.37
CA THR A 295 19.50 -53.22 61.82
C THR A 295 19.15 -52.08 60.84
N GLU A 296 18.00 -51.42 60.98
CA GLU A 296 17.61 -50.28 61.87
C GLU A 296 18.32 -48.94 61.57
N LYS A 297 17.57 -47.90 61.12
CA LYS A 297 16.95 -46.84 61.96
C LYS A 297 16.29 -45.72 61.10
N GLU A 298 15.09 -45.31 61.56
CA GLU A 298 14.46 -43.97 61.70
C GLU A 298 14.80 -42.83 60.68
N GLU A 299 13.91 -41.90 60.30
CA GLU A 299 12.68 -41.37 60.91
C GLU A 299 11.89 -40.52 59.87
N THR A 300 10.61 -40.29 60.22
CA THR A 300 9.73 -39.11 60.02
C THR A 300 9.03 -38.70 58.70
N ASP A 301 7.72 -38.52 58.93
CA ASP A 301 6.76 -37.48 58.53
C ASP A 301 6.01 -37.46 57.18
N GLN A 302 4.69 -37.28 57.36
CA GLN A 302 3.61 -37.12 56.39
C GLN A 302 3.80 -35.84 55.54
N PRO A 303 3.07 -35.69 54.41
CA PRO A 303 1.79 -34.99 54.52
C PRO A 303 0.68 -35.39 53.53
N VAL A 304 -0.55 -35.16 54.00
CA VAL A 304 -1.69 -34.43 53.40
C VAL A 304 -1.97 -34.55 51.90
N THR A 305 -3.18 -35.04 51.62
CA THR A 305 -3.95 -34.94 50.39
C THR A 305 -4.53 -33.53 50.18
N GLU A 306 -4.25 -32.90 49.04
CA GLU A 306 -5.03 -31.80 48.48
C GLU A 306 -5.51 -32.14 47.07
N LYS A 307 -6.76 -31.76 46.81
CA LYS A 307 -7.49 -31.90 45.54
C LYS A 307 -7.11 -30.73 44.65
N GLU A 308 -6.78 -31.00 43.38
CA GLU A 308 -6.83 -29.97 42.34
C GLU A 308 -7.96 -30.28 41.36
N GLU A 309 -8.75 -29.23 41.12
CA GLU A 309 -9.89 -29.14 40.22
C GLU A 309 -9.41 -29.17 38.76
N THR A 310 -10.21 -29.82 37.90
CA THR A 310 -10.00 -29.86 36.45
C THR A 310 -10.89 -28.81 35.81
N ASP A 311 -10.30 -27.68 35.41
CA ASP A 311 -10.97 -26.69 34.56
C ASP A 311 -10.93 -27.14 33.09
N GLN A 312 -12.13 -27.37 32.53
CA GLN A 312 -12.34 -27.50 31.09
C GLN A 312 -12.59 -26.10 30.50
N PRO A 313 -11.99 -25.72 29.36
CA PRO A 313 -12.47 -24.57 28.61
C PRO A 313 -13.64 -24.97 27.71
N VAL A 314 -14.76 -24.28 27.92
CA VAL A 314 -15.92 -24.22 27.02
C VAL A 314 -15.47 -23.71 25.64
N THR A 315 -15.79 -24.46 24.60
CA THR A 315 -15.64 -24.03 23.20
C THR A 315 -16.99 -23.47 22.74
N GLU A 316 -17.11 -22.14 22.69
CA GLU A 316 -18.16 -21.48 21.93
C GLU A 316 -17.86 -21.64 20.44
N LYS A 317 -18.80 -22.28 19.73
CA LYS A 317 -18.84 -22.30 18.26
C LYS A 317 -19.56 -21.03 17.82
N GLU A 318 -18.83 -20.08 17.24
CA GLU A 318 -19.45 -19.07 16.37
C GLU A 318 -19.71 -19.68 14.99
N GLU A 319 -20.97 -19.61 14.57
CA GLU A 319 -21.45 -19.96 13.24
C GLU A 319 -20.80 -19.07 12.19
N THR A 320 -20.25 -19.69 11.16
CA THR A 320 -19.81 -19.04 9.93
C THR A 320 -21.00 -18.68 9.06
N ASP A 321 -21.30 -17.39 8.92
CA ASP A 321 -22.17 -16.87 7.86
C ASP A 321 -21.49 -17.00 6.49
N GLN A 322 -22.17 -17.68 5.57
CA GLN A 322 -21.77 -17.80 4.16
C GLN A 322 -22.25 -16.57 3.38
N PRO A 323 -21.48 -16.05 2.41
CA PRO A 323 -21.98 -15.01 1.51
C PRO A 323 -22.85 -15.62 0.42
N VAL A 324 -24.09 -15.13 0.31
CA VAL A 324 -25.00 -15.35 -0.81
C VAL A 324 -24.37 -14.77 -2.08
N THR A 325 -24.25 -15.59 -3.11
CA THR A 325 -23.90 -15.18 -4.47
C THR A 325 -25.20 -15.00 -5.26
N GLU A 326 -25.63 -13.77 -5.47
CA GLU A 326 -26.64 -13.46 -6.47
C GLU A 326 -25.97 -13.42 -7.85
N LYS A 327 -26.41 -14.32 -8.72
CA LYS A 327 -26.17 -14.27 -10.16
C LYS A 327 -27.26 -13.39 -10.76
N GLU A 328 -26.87 -12.27 -11.37
CA GLU A 328 -27.77 -11.56 -12.30
C GLU A 328 -27.85 -12.36 -13.61
N GLU A 329 -29.07 -12.75 -13.96
CA GLU A 329 -29.44 -13.25 -15.27
C GLU A 329 -29.48 -12.08 -16.28
N THR A 330 -28.77 -12.28 -17.38
CA THR A 330 -28.91 -11.49 -18.60
C THR A 330 -30.15 -11.92 -19.36
N ASP A 331 -31.01 -10.98 -19.74
CA ASP A 331 -31.92 -11.06 -20.88
C ASP A 331 -31.81 -9.76 -21.70
#